data_AF-A0AAJ2W7C5-F1
#
_entry.id   AF-A0AAJ2W7C5-F1
#
_cell.length_a   1.000
_cell.length_b   1.000
_cell.length_c   1.000
_cell.angle_alpha   90.00
_cell.angle_beta   90.00
_cell.angle_gamma   90.00
#
_symmetry.space_group_name_H-M   'P 1'
#
loop_
_entity.id
_entity.type
_entity.pdbx_description
1 polymer ?
#
loop_
_entity_poly.entity_id
_entity_poly.type
_entity_poly.pdbx_seq_one_letter_code
_entity_poly.pdbx_strand_id
1 'polypeptide(L)'
;MSNPAADLHALFVQWGEVLKDGNHSVAGSRGLDTVRGFAGQRDAMRHLLDLVDGLARLEEQGLPVSLYSKYVPAWTSMLMNFDRSWGSAMSREVAFPSNEMDHLETLIGWFAVGAPRLRGGTGMELRALLEDVSSLLLEDASISDELRLYIRRLVADITASLDDETLGDGFDLGGAAERLWVALFAAAGQTSDPEKKSRWANLATTIWQPSIVGITSSIPGVVVTALGAAGAS
;
A
#
# COMPACT_ATOMS: atom_id res chain seq x y z
N MET A 1 0.52 3.07 4.88
CA MET A 1 -0.58 2.20 4.39
C MET A 1 -1.83 2.62 5.12
N SER A 2 -2.89 3.00 4.41
CA SER A 2 -4.21 3.10 5.04
C SER A 2 -4.56 1.76 5.67
N ASN A 3 -5.31 1.77 6.76
CA ASN A 3 -5.78 0.56 7.40
C ASN A 3 -6.91 -0.03 6.53
N PRO A 4 -6.66 -1.11 5.75
CA PRO A 4 -7.65 -1.60 4.80
C PRO A 4 -8.90 -2.14 5.50
N ALA A 5 -8.77 -2.63 6.74
CA ALA A 5 -9.91 -3.00 7.57
C ALA A 5 -10.74 -1.78 7.98
N ALA A 6 -10.09 -0.65 8.28
CA ALA A 6 -10.80 0.59 8.63
C ALA A 6 -11.54 1.17 7.42
N ASP A 7 -10.89 1.22 6.27
CA ASP A 7 -11.48 1.75 5.03
C ASP A 7 -12.67 0.91 4.57
N LEU A 8 -12.51 -0.42 4.56
CA LEU A 8 -13.59 -1.34 4.19
C LEU A 8 -14.75 -1.27 5.19
N HIS A 9 -14.44 -1.24 6.49
CA HIS A 9 -15.45 -1.09 7.54
C HIS A 9 -16.21 0.23 7.41
N ALA A 10 -15.52 1.35 7.14
CA ALA A 10 -16.15 2.65 6.96
C ALA A 10 -17.14 2.66 5.78
N LEU A 11 -16.77 2.04 4.65
CA LEU A 11 -17.67 1.89 3.50
C LEU A 11 -18.90 1.03 3.84
N PHE A 12 -18.71 -0.09 4.53
CA PHE A 12 -19.83 -0.94 4.95
C PHE A 12 -20.76 -0.26 5.96
N VAL A 13 -20.22 0.52 6.91
CA VAL A 13 -21.01 1.36 7.81
C VAL A 13 -21.80 2.37 7.00
N GLN A 14 -21.15 3.13 6.10
CA GLN A 14 -21.81 4.13 5.27
C GLN A 14 -22.97 3.54 4.47
N TRP A 15 -22.76 2.40 3.81
CA TRP A 15 -23.80 1.70 3.06
C TRP A 15 -24.89 1.13 3.96
N GLY A 16 -24.53 0.64 5.14
CA GLY A 16 -25.46 0.11 6.14
C GLY A 16 -26.38 1.17 6.74
N GLU A 17 -25.88 2.40 6.93
CA GLU A 17 -26.69 3.54 7.42
C GLU A 17 -27.90 3.80 6.51
N VAL A 18 -27.71 3.73 5.19
CA VAL A 18 -28.79 3.91 4.21
C VAL A 18 -29.83 2.77 4.28
N LEU A 19 -29.43 1.57 4.70
CA LEU A 19 -30.31 0.40 4.81
C LEU A 19 -31.07 0.32 6.15
N LYS A 20 -30.85 1.23 7.10
CA LYS A 20 -31.47 1.17 8.44
C LYS A 20 -32.99 1.17 8.39
N ASP A 21 -33.57 1.94 7.48
CA ASP A 21 -35.02 2.07 7.35
C ASP A 21 -35.66 0.94 6.52
N GLY A 22 -34.85 0.01 5.99
CA GLY A 22 -35.32 -1.18 5.25
C GLY A 22 -35.97 -0.90 3.90
N ASN A 23 -36.10 0.37 3.49
CA ASN A 23 -36.76 0.78 2.24
C ASN A 23 -35.80 0.96 1.06
N HIS A 24 -34.51 0.70 1.26
CA HIS A 24 -33.48 0.90 0.24
C HIS A 24 -32.98 -0.45 -0.29
N SER A 25 -32.69 -0.48 -1.59
CA SER A 25 -32.01 -1.60 -2.21
C SER A 25 -30.50 -1.53 -1.97
N VAL A 26 -29.80 -2.65 -2.11
CA VAL A 26 -28.33 -2.68 -1.98
C VAL A 26 -27.65 -1.84 -3.08
N ALA A 27 -28.19 -1.84 -4.29
CA ALA A 27 -27.70 -0.96 -5.36
C ALA A 27 -27.88 0.52 -4.99
N GLY A 28 -29.02 0.86 -4.38
CA GLY A 28 -29.33 2.22 -3.93
C GLY A 28 -28.46 2.68 -2.76
N SER A 29 -28.19 1.81 -1.77
CA SER A 29 -27.36 2.17 -0.62
C SER A 29 -25.90 2.48 -0.98
N ARG A 30 -25.44 1.95 -2.12
CA ARG A 30 -24.11 2.18 -2.65
C ARG A 30 -24.06 3.24 -3.76
N GLY A 31 -25.22 3.73 -4.20
CA GLY A 31 -25.34 4.68 -5.29
C GLY A 31 -24.75 4.16 -6.61
N LEU A 32 -24.96 2.89 -6.94
CA LEU A 32 -24.36 2.24 -8.12
C LEU A 32 -24.81 2.84 -9.46
N ASP A 33 -25.86 3.64 -9.46
CA ASP A 33 -26.32 4.46 -10.58
C ASP A 33 -25.46 5.73 -10.81
N THR A 34 -24.54 6.03 -9.88
CA THR A 34 -23.65 7.19 -9.96
C THR A 34 -22.20 6.77 -10.20
N VAL A 35 -21.42 7.64 -10.87
CA VAL A 35 -19.97 7.46 -11.05
C VAL A 35 -19.25 7.33 -9.70
N ARG A 36 -19.69 8.10 -8.70
CA ARG A 36 -19.11 8.07 -7.35
C ARG A 36 -19.38 6.75 -6.64
N GLY A 37 -20.59 6.21 -6.72
CA GLY A 37 -20.92 4.92 -6.11
C GLY A 37 -20.20 3.76 -6.79
N PHE A 38 -20.06 3.80 -8.11
CA PHE A 38 -19.24 2.81 -8.83
C PHE A 38 -17.75 2.88 -8.43
N ALA A 39 -17.21 4.09 -8.28
CA ALA A 39 -15.85 4.27 -7.74
C ALA A 39 -15.73 3.70 -6.32
N GLY A 40 -16.70 3.96 -5.45
CA GLY A 40 -16.75 3.40 -4.09
C GLY A 40 -16.81 1.87 -4.06
N GLN A 41 -17.56 1.24 -4.96
CA GLN A 41 -17.60 -0.22 -5.10
C GLN A 41 -16.23 -0.80 -5.52
N ARG A 42 -15.54 -0.12 -6.46
CA ARG A 42 -14.18 -0.50 -6.88
C ARG A 42 -13.18 -0.32 -5.73
N ASP A 43 -13.29 0.77 -4.97
CA ASP A 43 -12.43 1.04 -3.83
C ASP A 43 -12.63 0.00 -2.73
N ALA A 44 -13.87 -0.38 -2.42
CA ALA A 44 -14.15 -1.46 -1.48
C ALA A 44 -13.47 -2.79 -1.91
N MET A 45 -13.49 -3.12 -3.20
CA MET A 45 -12.85 -4.34 -3.71
C MET A 45 -11.32 -4.28 -3.50
N ARG A 46 -10.72 -3.12 -3.77
CA ARG A 46 -9.30 -2.88 -3.51
C ARG A 46 -8.97 -3.03 -2.02
N HIS A 47 -9.74 -2.41 -1.14
CA HIS A 47 -9.53 -2.53 0.32
C HIS A 47 -9.69 -3.98 0.81
N LEU A 48 -10.60 -4.76 0.24
CA LEU A 48 -10.74 -6.17 0.57
C LEU A 48 -9.50 -6.99 0.15
N LEU A 49 -8.95 -6.74 -1.03
CA LEU A 49 -7.71 -7.38 -1.48
C LEU A 49 -6.52 -6.98 -0.60
N ASP A 50 -6.38 -5.67 -0.32
CA ASP A 50 -5.35 -5.13 0.56
C ASP A 50 -5.44 -5.72 1.98
N LEU A 51 -6.66 -5.96 2.46
CA LEU A 51 -6.93 -6.63 3.74
C LEU A 51 -6.44 -8.07 3.71
N VAL A 52 -6.76 -8.85 2.67
CA VAL A 52 -6.33 -10.24 2.52
C VAL A 52 -4.81 -10.34 2.50
N ASP A 53 -4.14 -9.49 1.71
CA ASP A 53 -2.67 -9.43 1.67
C ASP A 53 -2.09 -8.98 3.02
N GLY A 54 -2.78 -8.05 3.69
CA GLY A 54 -2.39 -7.56 5.01
C GLY A 54 -2.49 -8.62 6.10
N LEU A 55 -3.50 -9.50 6.05
CA LEU A 55 -3.62 -10.62 6.99
C LEU A 55 -2.42 -11.55 6.89
N ALA A 56 -1.99 -11.90 5.68
CA ALA A 56 -0.80 -12.73 5.47
C ALA A 56 0.46 -12.08 6.06
N ARG A 57 0.65 -10.77 5.84
CA ARG A 57 1.77 -10.02 6.42
C ARG A 57 1.74 -9.95 7.95
N LEU A 58 0.57 -9.71 8.55
CA LEU A 58 0.41 -9.68 10.00
C LEU A 58 0.67 -11.07 10.62
N GLU A 59 0.27 -12.15 9.93
CA GLU A 59 0.56 -13.52 10.34
C GLU A 59 2.07 -13.83 10.27
N GLU A 60 2.76 -13.39 9.21
CA GLU A 60 4.23 -13.48 9.09
C GLU A 60 4.96 -12.72 10.21
N GLN A 61 4.36 -11.65 10.73
CA GLN A 61 4.84 -10.90 11.90
C GLN A 61 4.53 -11.60 13.24
N GLY A 62 3.87 -12.76 13.23
CA GLY A 62 3.50 -13.52 14.42
C GLY A 62 2.27 -12.96 15.16
N LEU A 63 1.50 -12.06 14.54
CA LEU A 63 0.26 -11.56 15.13
C LEU A 63 -0.86 -12.59 14.98
N PRO A 64 -1.78 -12.68 15.97
CA PRO A 64 -2.79 -13.74 16.03
C PRO A 64 -3.99 -13.45 15.10
N VAL A 65 -3.74 -13.29 13.80
CA VAL A 65 -4.77 -12.92 12.82
C VAL A 65 -5.22 -14.07 11.90
N SER A 66 -4.56 -15.23 11.97
CA SER A 66 -4.82 -16.38 11.08
C SER A 66 -6.27 -16.88 11.11
N LEU A 67 -6.96 -16.71 12.24
CA LEU A 67 -8.37 -17.07 12.39
C LEU A 67 -9.27 -16.26 11.45
N TYR A 68 -8.89 -15.03 11.09
CA TYR A 68 -9.73 -14.11 10.33
C TYR A 68 -9.81 -14.45 8.85
N SER A 69 -8.85 -15.20 8.31
CA SER A 69 -8.84 -15.66 6.92
C SER A 69 -10.10 -16.44 6.53
N LYS A 70 -10.75 -17.12 7.49
CA LYS A 70 -12.01 -17.84 7.25
C LYS A 70 -13.22 -16.94 7.01
N TYR A 71 -13.15 -15.64 7.34
CA TYR A 71 -14.23 -14.67 7.15
C TYR A 71 -14.13 -13.90 5.83
N VAL A 72 -13.03 -14.04 5.09
CA VAL A 72 -12.86 -13.42 3.76
C VAL A 72 -14.02 -13.74 2.81
N PRO A 73 -14.53 -14.98 2.72
CA PRO A 73 -15.71 -15.27 1.89
C PRO A 73 -16.96 -14.50 2.33
N ALA A 74 -17.15 -14.27 3.63
CA ALA A 74 -18.29 -13.52 4.15
C ALA A 74 -18.20 -12.03 3.77
N TRP A 75 -17.04 -11.40 3.94
CA TRP A 75 -16.83 -10.01 3.51
C TRP A 75 -16.92 -9.84 1.99
N THR A 76 -16.42 -10.83 1.24
CA THR A 76 -16.60 -10.87 -0.23
C THR A 76 -18.08 -10.95 -0.59
N SER A 77 -18.85 -11.77 0.12
CA SER A 77 -20.30 -11.90 -0.09
C SER A 77 -21.03 -10.61 0.24
N MET A 78 -20.70 -9.95 1.36
CA MET A 78 -21.22 -8.62 1.71
C MET A 78 -20.91 -7.61 0.59
N LEU A 79 -19.68 -7.60 0.09
CA LEU A 79 -19.24 -6.69 -0.97
C LEU A 79 -19.86 -6.99 -2.33
N MET A 80 -20.06 -8.25 -2.70
CA MET A 80 -20.60 -8.63 -4.00
C MET A 80 -22.12 -8.84 -3.97
N ASN A 81 -22.73 -8.69 -2.80
CA ASN A 81 -24.12 -9.07 -2.55
C ASN A 81 -24.43 -10.46 -3.14
N PHE A 82 -23.50 -11.40 -2.92
CA PHE A 82 -23.54 -12.71 -3.56
C PHE A 82 -24.78 -13.48 -3.10
N ASP A 83 -25.40 -14.22 -4.02
CA ASP A 83 -26.65 -14.98 -3.79
C ASP A 83 -27.86 -14.11 -3.41
N ARG A 84 -27.81 -12.79 -3.68
CA ARG A 84 -28.88 -11.85 -3.33
C ARG A 84 -29.18 -10.88 -4.48
N SER A 85 -30.41 -10.38 -4.48
CA SER A 85 -30.83 -9.34 -5.42
C SER A 85 -30.23 -7.99 -5.04
N TRP A 86 -29.72 -7.27 -6.04
CA TRP A 86 -29.24 -5.90 -5.88
C TRP A 86 -30.38 -4.87 -5.82
N GLY A 87 -31.52 -5.17 -6.44
CA GLY A 87 -32.65 -4.25 -6.59
C GLY A 87 -33.74 -4.40 -5.53
N SER A 88 -33.70 -5.47 -4.73
CA SER A 88 -34.70 -5.71 -3.69
C SER A 88 -34.35 -4.93 -2.42
N ALA A 89 -35.38 -4.50 -1.70
CA ALA A 89 -35.24 -3.90 -0.38
C ALA A 89 -34.50 -4.87 0.58
N MET A 90 -33.57 -4.34 1.37
CA MET A 90 -32.75 -5.13 2.29
C MET A 90 -32.53 -4.39 3.60
N SER A 91 -32.52 -5.12 4.71
CA SER A 91 -32.18 -4.56 6.02
C SER A 91 -30.67 -4.48 6.20
N ARG A 92 -30.22 -3.54 7.04
CA ARG A 92 -28.81 -3.39 7.42
C ARG A 92 -28.21 -4.69 7.94
N GLU A 93 -28.89 -5.40 8.84
CA GLU A 93 -28.34 -6.61 9.47
C GLU A 93 -28.21 -7.78 8.48
N VAL A 94 -29.07 -7.85 7.46
CA VAL A 94 -28.92 -8.86 6.41
C VAL A 94 -27.72 -8.52 5.52
N ALA A 95 -27.59 -7.26 5.09
CA ALA A 95 -26.54 -6.81 4.18
C ALA A 95 -25.15 -6.81 4.84
N PHE A 96 -25.07 -6.34 6.08
CA PHE A 96 -23.86 -6.15 6.87
C PHE A 96 -24.10 -6.66 8.29
N PRO A 97 -24.05 -7.98 8.51
CA PRO A 97 -24.35 -8.54 9.82
C PRO A 97 -23.29 -8.14 10.84
N SER A 98 -23.73 -7.97 12.09
CA SER A 98 -22.92 -7.32 13.12
C SER A 98 -21.65 -8.10 13.45
N ASN A 99 -21.73 -9.44 13.47
CA ASN A 99 -20.58 -10.29 13.76
C ASN A 99 -19.43 -10.12 12.75
N GLU A 100 -19.74 -10.02 11.46
CA GLU A 100 -18.76 -9.80 10.39
C GLU A 100 -18.13 -8.41 10.46
N MET A 101 -18.91 -7.42 10.90
CA MET A 101 -18.44 -6.05 11.15
C MET A 101 -17.51 -5.98 12.36
N ASP A 102 -17.85 -6.65 13.47
CA ASP A 102 -17.03 -6.72 14.68
C ASP A 102 -15.65 -7.36 14.40
N HIS A 103 -15.61 -8.33 13.49
CA HIS A 103 -14.34 -8.91 13.03
C HIS A 103 -13.48 -7.91 12.26
N LEU A 104 -14.07 -7.10 11.38
CA LEU A 104 -13.36 -6.02 10.70
C LEU A 104 -12.87 -4.97 11.69
N GLU A 105 -13.70 -4.57 12.65
CA GLU A 105 -13.34 -3.62 13.71
C GLU A 105 -12.17 -4.13 14.56
N THR A 106 -12.16 -5.42 14.90
CA THR A 106 -11.02 -6.02 15.61
C THR A 106 -9.75 -5.98 14.78
N LEU A 107 -9.84 -6.21 13.47
CA LEU A 107 -8.71 -6.10 12.55
C LEU A 107 -8.17 -4.67 12.42
N ILE A 108 -9.01 -3.64 12.58
CA ILE A 108 -8.54 -2.25 12.63
C ILE A 108 -7.43 -2.10 13.68
N GLY A 109 -7.63 -2.65 14.87
CA GLY A 109 -6.63 -2.64 15.94
C GLY A 109 -5.34 -3.38 15.56
N TRP A 110 -5.45 -4.57 14.94
CA TRP A 110 -4.28 -5.35 14.54
C TRP A 110 -3.46 -4.69 13.45
N PHE A 111 -4.12 -4.11 12.45
CA PHE A 111 -3.43 -3.34 11.41
C PHE A 111 -2.75 -2.09 11.97
N ALA A 112 -3.31 -1.44 13.00
CA ALA A 112 -2.65 -0.35 13.70
C ALA A 112 -1.43 -0.80 14.51
N VAL A 113 -1.44 -2.03 15.04
CA VAL A 113 -0.30 -2.62 15.77
C VAL A 113 0.82 -3.05 14.81
N GLY A 114 0.47 -3.69 13.69
CA GLY A 114 1.42 -4.19 12.68
C GLY A 114 1.84 -3.16 11.64
N ALA A 115 1.28 -1.94 11.68
CA ALA A 115 1.73 -0.83 10.87
C ALA A 115 3.23 -0.58 11.11
N PRO A 116 4.06 -0.45 10.06
CA PRO A 116 5.46 -0.08 10.21
C PRO A 116 5.56 1.23 10.98
N ARG A 117 5.92 1.16 12.26
CA ARG A 117 6.28 2.36 13.01
C ARG A 117 7.65 2.78 12.52
N LEU A 118 7.71 3.88 11.78
CA LEU A 118 8.98 4.57 11.54
C LEU A 118 9.56 4.88 12.93
N ARG A 119 10.55 4.08 13.36
CA ARG A 119 11.29 4.39 14.59
C ARG A 119 11.95 5.76 14.35
N GLY A 120 12.00 6.62 15.37
CA GLY A 120 12.39 8.04 15.24
C GLY A 120 13.76 8.37 14.61
N GLY A 121 14.53 7.39 14.13
CA GLY A 121 15.71 7.57 13.27
C GLY A 121 15.49 7.26 11.77
N THR A 122 14.53 6.41 11.43
CA THR A 122 14.27 5.92 10.06
C THR A 122 13.86 7.03 9.09
N GLY A 123 13.06 8.00 9.56
CA GLY A 123 12.67 9.15 8.73
C GLY A 123 13.81 10.14 8.45
N MET A 124 14.89 10.12 9.24
CA MET A 124 16.08 10.94 9.00
C MET A 124 16.99 10.25 7.98
N GLU A 125 17.17 8.94 8.09
CA GLU A 125 17.97 8.14 7.15
C GLU A 125 17.34 8.12 5.75
N LEU A 126 16.00 7.98 5.67
CA LEU A 126 15.30 8.05 4.39
C LEU A 126 15.38 9.45 3.77
N ARG A 127 15.30 10.53 4.57
CA ARG A 127 15.51 11.90 4.06
C ARG A 127 16.92 12.08 3.50
N ALA A 128 17.94 11.61 4.20
CA ALA A 128 19.32 11.68 3.74
C ALA A 128 19.49 10.93 2.40
N LEU A 129 18.88 9.74 2.27
CA LEU A 129 18.91 8.98 1.03
C LEU A 129 18.24 9.73 -0.14
N LEU A 130 17.08 10.36 0.09
CA LEU A 130 16.36 11.13 -0.93
C LEU A 130 17.13 12.39 -1.35
N GLU A 131 17.88 12.99 -0.42
CA GLU A 131 18.79 14.09 -0.70
C GLU A 131 19.98 13.63 -1.57
N ASP A 132 20.58 12.49 -1.25
CA ASP A 132 21.66 11.90 -2.07
C ASP A 132 21.19 11.57 -3.50
N VAL A 133 19.98 11.01 -3.65
CA VAL A 133 19.36 10.77 -4.97
C VAL A 133 19.18 12.10 -5.72
N SER A 134 18.70 13.14 -5.04
CA SER A 134 18.49 14.46 -5.64
C SER A 134 19.80 15.10 -6.09
N SER A 135 20.87 14.97 -5.29
CA SER A 135 22.21 15.44 -5.65
C SER A 135 22.73 14.71 -6.89
N LEU A 136 22.65 13.38 -6.91
CA LEU A 136 23.14 12.59 -8.02
C LEU A 136 22.36 12.85 -9.33
N LEU A 137 21.06 13.16 -9.25
CA LEU A 137 20.26 13.60 -10.41
C LEU A 137 20.74 14.91 -11.02
N LEU A 138 21.35 15.81 -10.23
CA LEU A 138 21.92 17.08 -10.72
C LEU A 138 23.29 16.85 -11.36
N GLU A 139 24.07 15.92 -10.80
CA GLU A 139 25.41 15.59 -11.27
C GLU A 139 25.37 14.72 -12.54
N ASP A 140 24.36 13.87 -12.72
CA ASP A 140 24.25 12.94 -13.83
C ASP A 140 23.37 13.44 -14.98
N ALA A 141 24.01 14.13 -15.93
CA ALA A 141 23.36 14.57 -17.16
C ALA A 141 23.11 13.43 -18.18
N SER A 142 23.68 12.23 -17.97
CA SER A 142 23.70 11.16 -18.99
C SER A 142 22.47 10.25 -19.00
N ILE A 143 21.67 10.26 -17.93
CA ILE A 143 20.38 9.57 -17.90
C ILE A 143 19.32 10.32 -18.74
N SER A 144 18.35 9.57 -19.28
CA SER A 144 17.24 10.15 -20.06
C SER A 144 16.42 11.17 -19.25
N ASP A 145 15.91 12.19 -19.94
CA ASP A 145 15.10 13.24 -19.32
C ASP A 145 13.80 12.67 -18.71
N GLU A 146 13.21 11.64 -19.35
CA GLU A 146 12.04 10.93 -18.84
C GLU A 146 12.34 10.23 -17.51
N LEU A 147 13.45 9.51 -17.42
CA LEU A 147 13.86 8.83 -16.19
C LEU A 147 14.22 9.83 -15.09
N ARG A 148 14.93 10.91 -15.43
CA ARG A 148 15.23 12.00 -14.50
C ARG A 148 13.96 12.61 -13.91
N LEU A 149 12.98 12.91 -14.75
CA LEU A 149 11.70 13.47 -14.32
C LEU A 149 10.92 12.49 -13.43
N TYR A 150 10.92 11.21 -13.79
CA TYR A 150 10.26 10.17 -13.02
C TYR A 150 10.88 10.01 -11.62
N ILE A 151 12.22 9.95 -11.51
CA ILE A 151 12.91 9.87 -10.21
C ILE A 151 12.63 11.12 -9.37
N ARG A 152 12.68 12.33 -9.97
CA ARG A 152 12.36 13.58 -9.26
C ARG A 152 10.95 13.57 -8.67
N ARG A 153 9.98 13.06 -9.43
CA ARG A 153 8.60 12.94 -8.96
C ARG A 153 8.49 11.98 -7.79
N LEU A 154 9.10 10.79 -7.89
CA LEU A 154 9.10 9.82 -6.80
C LEU A 154 9.75 10.38 -5.54
N VAL A 155 10.88 11.09 -5.66
CA VAL A 155 11.53 11.74 -4.52
C VAL A 155 10.62 12.80 -3.91
N ALA A 156 10.00 13.67 -4.71
CA ALA A 156 9.09 14.69 -4.21
C ALA A 156 7.87 14.09 -3.50
N ASP A 157 7.27 13.04 -4.07
CA ASP A 157 6.11 12.35 -3.51
C ASP A 157 6.46 11.70 -2.16
N ILE A 158 7.63 11.04 -2.06
CA ILE A 158 8.11 10.43 -0.81
C ILE A 158 8.44 11.50 0.22
N THR A 159 9.18 12.56 -0.13
CA THR A 159 9.52 13.64 0.80
C THR A 159 8.27 14.32 1.34
N ALA A 160 7.30 14.65 0.48
CA ALA A 160 6.03 15.23 0.90
C ALA A 160 5.27 14.31 1.88
N SER A 161 5.33 12.99 1.67
CA SER A 161 4.73 12.02 2.60
C SER A 161 5.42 11.96 3.97
N LEU A 162 6.70 12.31 4.06
CA LEU A 162 7.46 12.34 5.31
C LEU A 162 7.23 13.63 6.11
N ASP A 163 6.86 14.72 5.44
CA ASP A 163 6.64 16.04 6.04
C ASP A 163 5.21 16.25 6.53
N ASP A 164 4.27 15.42 6.06
CA ASP A 164 2.88 15.50 6.46
C ASP A 164 2.56 14.44 7.54
N GLU A 165 2.63 14.84 8.81
CA GLU A 165 2.25 14.03 9.97
C GLU A 165 0.78 13.56 9.92
N THR A 166 -0.05 14.12 9.03
CA THR A 166 -1.48 13.81 8.87
C THR A 166 -1.82 12.99 7.62
N LEU A 167 -0.89 12.82 6.67
CA LEU A 167 -1.06 11.95 5.48
C LEU A 167 -0.46 10.55 5.62
N GLY A 168 0.01 10.18 6.82
CA GLY A 168 0.52 8.82 7.12
C GLY A 168 -0.45 7.69 6.75
N ASP A 169 -1.74 7.99 6.65
CA ASP A 169 -2.80 7.04 6.29
C ASP A 169 -3.05 6.90 4.78
N GLY A 170 -2.54 7.78 3.91
CA GLY A 170 -2.87 7.75 2.47
C GLY A 170 -1.76 7.27 1.53
N PHE A 171 -0.49 7.42 1.92
CA PHE A 171 0.65 7.18 1.03
C PHE A 171 1.19 5.74 1.15
N ASP A 172 1.29 5.05 0.01
CA ASP A 172 1.97 3.75 -0.09
C ASP A 172 3.50 3.96 -0.19
N LEU A 173 4.12 4.19 0.98
CA LEU A 173 5.57 4.36 1.08
C LEU A 173 6.34 3.13 0.57
N GLY A 174 5.81 1.93 0.79
CA GLY A 174 6.44 0.68 0.34
C GLY A 174 6.47 0.58 -1.18
N GLY A 175 5.33 0.78 -1.84
CA GLY A 175 5.26 0.80 -3.30
C GLY A 175 5.99 1.99 -3.93
N ALA A 176 6.03 3.15 -3.26
CA ALA A 176 6.84 4.29 -3.70
C ALA A 176 8.35 3.99 -3.61
N ALA A 177 8.80 3.36 -2.52
CA ALA A 177 10.17 2.92 -2.35
C ALA A 177 10.58 1.85 -3.37
N GLU A 178 9.70 0.89 -3.68
CA GLU A 178 9.94 -0.11 -4.73
C GLU A 178 10.06 0.53 -6.12
N ARG A 179 9.17 1.46 -6.47
CA ARG A 179 9.26 2.21 -7.73
C ARG A 179 10.54 3.04 -7.82
N LEU A 180 10.94 3.66 -6.71
CA LEU A 180 12.20 4.39 -6.63
C LEU A 180 13.38 3.44 -6.82
N TRP A 181 13.38 2.30 -6.14
CA TRP A 181 14.40 1.26 -6.28
C TRP A 181 14.60 0.80 -7.74
N VAL A 182 13.52 0.47 -8.45
CA VAL A 182 13.57 0.12 -9.88
C VAL A 182 14.16 1.26 -10.71
N ALA A 183 13.72 2.50 -10.45
CA ALA A 183 14.18 3.66 -11.19
C ALA A 183 15.68 3.96 -10.97
N LEU A 184 16.19 3.76 -9.76
CA LEU A 184 17.62 3.91 -9.44
C LEU A 184 18.48 2.85 -10.15
N PHE A 185 18.01 1.60 -10.24
CA PHE A 185 18.69 0.58 -11.04
C PHE A 185 18.65 0.89 -12.54
N ALA A 186 17.54 1.41 -13.04
CA ALA A 186 17.47 1.89 -14.42
C ALA A 186 18.47 3.04 -14.67
N ALA A 187 18.65 3.95 -13.71
CA ALA A 187 19.63 5.04 -13.80
C ALA A 187 21.07 4.50 -13.82
N ALA A 188 21.38 3.52 -12.98
CA ALA A 188 22.66 2.80 -13.02
C ALA A 188 22.91 2.10 -14.37
N GLY A 189 21.86 1.65 -15.04
CA GLY A 189 21.94 1.05 -16.38
C GLY A 189 22.10 2.05 -17.53
N GLN A 190 21.55 3.27 -17.37
CA GLN A 190 21.58 4.30 -18.41
C GLN A 190 22.80 5.23 -18.34
N THR A 191 23.36 5.42 -17.15
CA THR A 191 24.47 6.36 -16.96
C THR A 191 25.71 5.95 -17.78
N SER A 192 26.37 6.93 -18.38
CA SER A 192 27.60 6.72 -19.15
C SER A 192 28.87 6.78 -18.28
N ASP A 193 28.74 7.18 -17.02
CA ASP A 193 29.84 7.38 -16.09
C ASP A 193 29.96 6.19 -15.11
N PRO A 194 31.07 5.44 -15.14
CA PRO A 194 31.27 4.27 -14.26
C PRO A 194 31.20 4.59 -12.76
N GLU A 195 31.62 5.79 -12.34
CA GLU A 195 31.55 6.20 -10.94
C GLU A 195 30.11 6.45 -10.52
N LYS A 196 29.35 7.17 -11.36
CA LYS A 196 27.92 7.44 -11.11
C LYS A 196 27.10 6.16 -11.17
N LYS A 197 27.47 5.20 -12.03
CA LYS A 197 26.87 3.86 -12.06
C LYS A 197 26.94 3.17 -10.70
N SER A 198 28.12 3.19 -10.07
CA SER A 198 28.29 2.62 -8.73
C SER A 198 27.47 3.39 -7.69
N ARG A 199 27.44 4.72 -7.76
CA ARG A 199 26.64 5.54 -6.83
C ARG A 199 25.13 5.28 -6.97
N TRP A 200 24.60 5.17 -8.18
CA TRP A 200 23.19 4.81 -8.42
C TRP A 200 22.84 3.43 -7.86
N ALA A 201 23.69 2.43 -8.12
CA ALA A 201 23.49 1.08 -7.60
C ALA A 201 23.54 1.05 -6.07
N ASN A 202 24.49 1.78 -5.46
CA ASN A 202 24.60 1.88 -4.01
C ASN A 202 23.33 2.50 -3.40
N LEU A 203 22.84 3.61 -3.95
CA LEU A 203 21.58 4.23 -3.49
C LEU A 203 20.40 3.26 -3.60
N ALA A 204 20.30 2.49 -4.69
CA ALA A 204 19.28 1.46 -4.84
C ALA A 204 19.39 0.38 -3.75
N THR A 205 20.59 -0.08 -3.42
CA THR A 205 20.77 -1.08 -2.35
C THR A 205 20.49 -0.54 -0.95
N THR A 206 20.79 0.75 -0.71
CA THR A 206 20.58 1.41 0.57
C THR A 206 19.09 1.53 0.92
N ILE A 207 18.21 1.68 -0.09
CA ILE A 207 16.75 1.70 0.13
C ILE A 207 16.30 0.52 0.99
N TRP A 208 16.82 -0.69 0.79
CA TRP A 208 16.35 -1.90 1.48
C TRP A 208 17.07 -2.20 2.79
N GLN A 209 17.88 -1.28 3.31
CA GLN A 209 18.50 -1.47 4.61
C GLN A 209 17.42 -1.50 5.72
N PRO A 210 17.54 -2.39 6.71
CA PRO A 210 16.54 -2.54 7.78
C PRO A 210 16.25 -1.24 8.55
N SER A 211 17.22 -0.32 8.56
CA SER A 211 17.12 0.96 9.24
C SER A 211 16.28 1.99 8.47
N ILE A 212 16.13 1.85 7.15
CA ILE A 212 15.42 2.77 6.22
C ILE A 212 13.97 2.34 5.94
N VAL A 213 13.69 1.05 5.79
CA VAL A 213 12.30 0.61 5.48
C VAL A 213 11.56 0.06 6.69
N GLY A 214 12.24 -0.35 7.76
CA GLY A 214 11.60 -1.05 8.88
C GLY A 214 10.85 -2.33 8.48
N ILE A 215 11.06 -2.81 7.25
CA ILE A 215 10.42 -3.97 6.65
C ILE A 215 11.38 -5.15 6.80
N THR A 216 10.99 -6.15 7.57
CA THR A 216 11.62 -7.48 7.62
C THR A 216 11.10 -8.38 6.49
N SER A 217 10.86 -7.85 5.28
CA SER A 217 10.53 -8.68 4.12
C SER A 217 11.83 -9.12 3.46
N SER A 218 11.89 -10.41 3.17
CA SER A 218 12.93 -11.07 2.39
C SER A 218 13.35 -10.24 1.18
N ILE A 219 14.66 -9.99 1.07
CA ILE A 219 15.30 -9.49 -0.15
C ILE A 219 14.82 -10.40 -1.30
N PRO A 220 14.17 -9.89 -2.37
CA PRO A 220 13.84 -10.69 -3.53
C PRO A 220 15.11 -11.37 -4.05
N GLY A 221 15.09 -12.71 -4.14
CA GLY A 221 16.28 -13.54 -4.44
C GLY A 221 17.00 -13.25 -5.75
N VAL A 222 16.44 -12.37 -6.60
CA VAL A 222 17.06 -11.85 -7.82
C VAL A 222 18.34 -11.04 -7.53
N VAL A 223 18.47 -10.46 -6.33
CA VAL A 223 19.60 -9.59 -5.95
C VAL A 223 20.94 -10.35 -5.84
N VAL A 224 20.95 -11.61 -5.40
CA VAL A 224 22.22 -12.34 -5.19
C VAL A 224 22.90 -12.70 -6.52
N THR A 225 22.14 -12.90 -7.60
CA THR A 225 22.71 -13.36 -8.87
C THR A 225 23.28 -12.21 -9.71
N ALA A 226 22.70 -11.00 -9.63
CA ALA A 226 23.20 -9.84 -10.37
C ALA A 226 24.51 -9.28 -9.78
N LEU A 227 24.69 -9.35 -8.45
CA LEU A 227 25.92 -8.95 -7.77
C LEU A 227 27.09 -9.90 -8.05
N GLY A 228 26.82 -11.20 -8.29
CA GLY A 228 27.86 -12.16 -8.67
C GLY A 228 28.39 -11.99 -10.10
N ALA A 229 27.57 -11.45 -11.01
CA ALA A 229 27.94 -11.29 -12.42
C ALA A 229 28.71 -9.98 -12.69
N ALA A 230 28.53 -8.94 -11.88
CA ALA A 230 29.21 -7.65 -12.06
C ALA A 230 30.62 -7.59 -11.42
N GLY A 231 30.98 -8.56 -10.57
CA GLY A 231 32.32 -8.68 -9.95
C GLY A 231 33.29 -9.59 -10.71
N ALA A 232 32.88 -10.15 -11.85
CA ALA A 232 33.67 -11.05 -12.66
C ALA A 232 33.63 -10.63 -14.14
N SER A 233 34.20 -9.46 -14.46
CA SER A 233 34.63 -9.06 -15.81
C SER A 233 35.65 -7.93 -15.71
#